data_AF-G8TN68-F1
#
_entry.id   AF-G8TN68-F1
#
_cell.length_a   1.000
_cell.length_b   1.000
_cell.length_c   1.000
_cell.angle_alpha   90.00
_cell.angle_beta   90.00
_cell.angle_gamma   90.00
#
_symmetry.space_group_name_H-M   'P 1'
#
loop_
_entity.id
_entity.type
_entity.pdbx_description
1 polymer ?
#
loop_
_entity_poly.entity_id
_entity_poly.type
_entity_poly.pdbx_seq_one_letter_code
_entity_poly.pdbx_strand_id
1 'polypeptide(L)'
;MRKLLIILVLTFLIFIILNYSTAKFEGAVDGEDTMGFPLTYFRRFAYGEVVVPPPIPTETFYWKLLFDILFAACMGIVGFTIFTKVWNSFKK
;
A
#
# COMPACT_ATOMS: atom_id res chain seq x y z
N MET A 1 24.93 0.28 6.66
CA MET A 1 24.06 1.41 6.22
C MET A 1 23.55 1.25 4.79
N ARG A 2 24.40 1.07 3.76
CA ARG A 2 23.94 0.93 2.36
C ARG A 2 22.83 -0.12 2.12
N LYS A 3 22.95 -1.31 2.71
CA LYS A 3 21.93 -2.38 2.60
C LYS A 3 20.59 -1.98 3.22
N LEU A 4 20.62 -1.33 4.38
CA LEU A 4 19.42 -0.80 5.04
C LEU A 4 18.71 0.25 4.18
N LEU A 5 19.47 1.19 3.61
CA LEU A 5 18.92 2.18 2.68
C LEU A 5 18.25 1.53 1.46
N ILE A 6 18.88 0.49 0.87
CA ILE A 6 18.29 -0.25 -0.25
C ILE A 6 16.98 -0.91 0.17
N ILE A 7 16.93 -1.56 1.34
CA ILE A 7 15.72 -2.20 1.84
C ILE A 7 14.62 -1.16 2.10
N LEU A 8 14.95 0.00 2.68
CA LEU A 8 13.98 1.08 2.90
C LEU A 8 13.41 1.62 1.59
N VAL A 9 14.25 1.85 0.58
CA VAL A 9 13.80 2.28 -0.75
C VAL A 9 12.91 1.22 -1.39
N LEU A 10 13.31 -0.06 -1.34
CA LEU A 10 12.49 -1.17 -1.85
C LEU A 10 11.14 -1.25 -1.13
N THR A 11 11.13 -1.11 0.20
CA THR A 11 9.93 -1.09 1.02
C THR A 11 8.98 0.02 0.58
N PHE A 12 9.51 1.24 0.41
CA PHE A 12 8.73 2.40 -0.02
C PHE A 12 8.14 2.20 -1.43
N LEU A 13 8.95 1.70 -2.37
CA LEU A 13 8.50 1.40 -3.73
C LEU A 13 7.41 0.32 -3.74
N ILE A 14 7.60 -0.79 -3.01
CA ILE A 14 6.61 -1.87 -2.91
C ILE A 14 5.33 -1.33 -2.30
N PHE A 15 5.42 -0.56 -1.22
CA PHE A 15 4.25 0.04 -0.57
C PHE A 15 3.45 0.92 -1.54
N ILE A 16 4.12 1.81 -2.29
CA ILE A 16 3.46 2.67 -3.29
C ILE A 16 2.82 1.84 -4.39
N ILE A 17 3.56 0.88 -4.98
CA ILE A 17 3.08 0.06 -6.08
C ILE A 17 1.85 -0.73 -5.65
N LEU A 18 1.88 -1.35 -4.47
CA LEU A 18 0.75 -2.09 -3.94
C LEU A 18 -0.44 -1.16 -3.72
N ASN A 19 -0.24 -0.03 -3.04
CA ASN A 19 -1.30 0.95 -2.80
C ASN A 19 -1.96 1.44 -4.07
N TYR A 20 -1.17 1.79 -5.08
CA TYR A 20 -1.69 2.35 -6.33
C TYR A 20 -2.33 1.27 -7.21
N SER A 21 -1.76 0.06 -7.24
CA SER A 21 -2.29 -1.03 -8.07
C SER A 21 -3.56 -1.66 -7.51
N THR A 22 -3.80 -1.56 -6.20
CA THR A 22 -5.03 -2.05 -5.56
C THR A 22 -5.99 -0.94 -5.16
N ALA A 23 -5.64 0.33 -5.43
CA ALA A 23 -6.54 1.43 -5.23
C ALA A 23 -7.77 1.25 -6.12
N LYS A 24 -8.95 1.42 -5.54
CA LYS A 24 -10.20 1.50 -6.29
C LYS A 24 -10.63 2.95 -6.29
N PHE A 25 -10.70 3.52 -7.49
CA PHE A 25 -11.21 4.86 -7.73
C PHE A 25 -12.53 4.72 -8.48
N GLU A 26 -13.64 4.87 -7.78
CA GLU A 26 -14.98 4.75 -8.39
C GLU A 26 -15.37 6.11 -8.97
N GLY A 27 -15.00 6.33 -10.24
CA GLY A 27 -15.03 7.65 -10.89
C GLY A 27 -16.40 8.21 -11.31
N ALA A 28 -17.53 7.70 -10.82
CA ALA A 28 -18.86 8.16 -11.26
C ALA A 28 -19.61 9.00 -10.21
N VAL A 29 -19.27 8.87 -8.94
CA VAL A 29 -19.83 9.64 -7.81
C VAL A 29 -18.67 9.78 -6.82
N ASP A 30 -18.31 11.02 -6.45
CA ASP A 30 -17.19 11.25 -5.54
C ASP A 30 -17.40 10.39 -4.27
N GLY A 31 -16.37 9.64 -3.87
CA GLY A 31 -16.23 8.90 -2.62
C GLY A 31 -16.84 7.51 -2.45
N GLU A 32 -16.33 6.58 -3.23
CA GLU A 32 -16.05 5.24 -2.69
C GLU A 32 -14.58 4.85 -2.91
N ASP A 33 -13.67 5.83 -2.86
CA ASP A 33 -12.25 5.59 -3.08
C ASP A 33 -11.66 4.76 -1.94
N THR A 34 -10.94 3.69 -2.27
CA THR A 34 -10.25 2.86 -1.28
C THR A 34 -8.78 2.70 -1.62
N MET A 35 -7.93 2.72 -0.59
CA MET A 35 -6.49 2.49 -0.71
C MET A 35 -5.97 1.57 0.41
N GLY A 36 -4.89 0.86 0.09
CA GLY A 36 -4.22 -0.06 1.00
C GLY A 36 -4.22 -1.49 0.49
N PHE A 37 -3.13 -2.20 0.80
CA PHE A 37 -2.95 -3.62 0.55
C PHE A 37 -1.82 -4.16 1.45
N PRO A 38 -2.02 -5.33 2.08
CA PRO A 38 -3.17 -6.24 1.94
C PRO A 38 -4.43 -5.80 2.69
N LEU A 39 -4.33 -4.80 3.57
CA LEU A 39 -5.47 -4.30 4.33
C LEU A 39 -5.86 -2.91 3.81
N THR A 40 -7.14 -2.69 3.48
CA THR A 40 -7.61 -1.35 3.13
C THR A 40 -7.55 -0.44 4.36
N TYR A 41 -6.57 0.46 4.42
CA TYR A 41 -6.41 1.41 5.53
C TYR A 41 -7.14 2.73 5.30
N PHE A 42 -7.41 3.10 4.05
CA PHE A 42 -8.09 4.34 3.72
C PHE A 42 -9.36 4.04 2.94
N ARG A 43 -10.45 4.67 3.38
CA ARG A 43 -11.74 4.65 2.69
C ARG A 43 -12.32 6.05 2.69
N ARG A 44 -12.50 6.59 1.50
CA ARG A 44 -13.22 7.83 1.25
C ARG A 44 -14.68 7.48 0.96
N PHE A 45 -15.57 8.04 1.73
CA PHE A 45 -17.00 7.98 1.49
C PHE A 45 -17.44 9.34 0.95
N ALA A 46 -18.28 9.38 -0.08
CA ALA A 46 -19.07 10.54 -0.43
C ALA A 46 -20.44 10.14 -0.97
N TYR A 47 -21.23 11.19 -1.14
CA TYR A 47 -22.67 11.14 -1.22
C TYR A 47 -23.12 11.37 -2.66
N GLY A 48 -23.88 10.42 -3.21
CA GLY A 48 -24.72 10.68 -4.37
C GLY A 48 -25.87 11.63 -4.02
N GLU A 49 -26.37 12.35 -5.03
CA GLU A 49 -27.41 13.41 -4.97
C GLU A 49 -28.80 12.99 -4.44
N VAL A 50 -28.94 11.87 -3.72
CA VAL A 50 -30.26 11.32 -3.39
C VAL A 50 -30.41 11.22 -1.87
N VAL A 51 -30.99 12.27 -1.29
CA VAL A 51 -31.70 12.29 0.01
C VAL A 51 -30.81 12.05 1.25
N VAL A 52 -30.25 13.15 1.73
CA VAL A 52 -29.37 13.37 2.91
C VAL A 52 -29.66 12.51 4.17
N PRO A 53 -28.85 11.47 4.43
CA PRO A 53 -28.37 11.08 5.77
C PRO A 53 -27.10 11.88 6.13
N PRO A 54 -26.63 11.85 7.40
CA PRO A 54 -25.43 12.59 7.80
C PRO A 54 -24.17 12.09 7.05
N PRO A 55 -23.19 12.99 6.79
CA PRO A 55 -21.93 12.63 6.15
C PRO A 55 -21.25 11.49 6.91
N ILE A 56 -21.02 10.34 6.26
CA ILE A 56 -20.15 9.32 6.81
C ILE A 56 -18.72 9.85 6.66
N PRO A 57 -17.96 10.01 7.75
CA PRO A 57 -16.62 10.57 7.67
C PRO A 57 -15.70 9.62 6.91
N THR A 58 -14.74 10.19 6.18
CA THR A 58 -13.58 9.45 5.66
C THR A 58 -12.90 8.69 6.81
N GLU A 59 -12.59 7.43 6.59
CA GLU A 59 -11.98 6.57 7.61
C GLU A 59 -10.54 6.24 7.26
N THR A 60 -9.65 6.44 8.22
CA THR A 60 -8.25 5.98 8.16
C THR A 60 -7.96 5.05 9.33
N PHE A 61 -7.68 3.79 9.03
CA PHE A 61 -7.33 2.77 10.01
C PHE A 61 -5.79 2.69 10.16
N TYR A 62 -5.23 3.47 11.07
CA TYR A 62 -3.77 3.56 11.26
C TYR A 62 -3.08 2.22 11.55
N TRP A 63 -3.76 1.29 12.23
CA TRP A 63 -3.20 -0.04 12.47
C TRP A 63 -3.10 -0.88 11.18
N LYS A 64 -4.04 -0.70 10.24
CA LYS A 64 -4.00 -1.33 8.91
C LYS A 64 -2.89 -0.72 8.08
N LEU A 65 -2.73 0.61 8.13
CA LEU A 65 -1.63 1.32 7.47
C LEU A 65 -0.27 0.80 7.97
N LEU A 66 -0.11 0.66 9.29
CA LEU A 66 1.09 0.07 9.87
C LEU A 66 1.32 -1.35 9.36
N PHE A 67 0.29 -2.18 9.31
CA PHE A 67 0.39 -3.55 8.80
C PHE A 67 0.82 -3.59 7.33
N ASP A 68 0.25 -2.74 6.48
CA ASP A 68 0.61 -2.65 5.07
C ASP A 68 2.08 -2.21 4.87
N ILE A 69 2.55 -1.24 5.66
CA ILE A 69 3.96 -0.83 5.66
C ILE A 69 4.88 -1.98 6.10
N LEU A 70 4.51 -2.70 7.17
CA LEU A 70 5.27 -3.85 7.65
C LEU A 70 5.29 -4.99 6.61
N PHE A 71 4.16 -5.23 5.95
CA PHE A 71 4.06 -6.22 4.87
C PHE A 71 4.98 -5.85 3.70
N ALA A 72 4.95 -4.59 3.25
CA ALA A 72 5.86 -4.10 2.23
C ALA A 72 7.34 -4.21 2.66
N ALA A 73 7.64 -3.99 3.94
CA ALA A 73 9.00 -4.14 4.47
C ALA A 73 9.47 -5.60 4.43
N CYS A 74 8.62 -6.54 4.84
CA CYS A 74 8.88 -7.98 4.74
C CYS A 74 9.13 -8.39 3.29
N MET A 75 8.30 -7.93 2.35
CA MET A 75 8.52 -8.17 0.92
C MET A 75 9.84 -7.58 0.42
N GLY A 76 10.19 -6.37 0.84
CA GLY A 76 11.46 -5.73 0.50
C GLY A 76 12.67 -6.53 0.97
N ILE A 77 12.63 -7.05 2.20
CA ILE A 77 13.68 -7.91 2.77
C ILE A 77 13.79 -9.23 1.98
N VAL A 78 12.66 -9.89 1.72
CA VAL A 78 12.63 -11.15 0.97
C VAL A 78 13.15 -10.94 -0.46
N GLY A 79 12.67 -9.91 -1.15
CA GLY A 79 13.11 -9.57 -2.51
C GLY A 79 14.61 -9.28 -2.59
N PHE A 80 15.14 -8.50 -1.65
CA PHE A 80 16.59 -8.22 -1.59
C PHE A 80 17.41 -9.49 -1.30
N THR A 81 16.91 -10.37 -0.43
CA THR A 81 17.58 -11.63 -0.09
C THR A 81 17.63 -12.57 -1.29
N ILE A 82 16.52 -12.71 -2.03
CA ILE A 82 16.46 -13.53 -3.25
C ILE A 82 17.38 -12.93 -4.32
N PHE A 83 17.29 -11.62 -4.57
CA PHE A 83 18.12 -10.94 -5.56
C PHE A 83 19.61 -11.16 -5.30
N THR A 84 20.06 -10.97 -4.07
CA THR A 84 21.47 -11.17 -3.70
C THR A 84 21.91 -12.62 -3.84
N LYS A 85 21.06 -13.59 -3.47
CA LYS A 85 21.35 -15.02 -3.64
C LYS A 85 21.49 -15.39 -5.12
N VAL A 86 20.55 -14.96 -5.96
CA VAL A 86 20.53 -15.24 -7.40
C VAL A 86 21.71 -14.58 -8.10
N TRP A 87 21.96 -13.30 -7.83
CA TRP A 87 23.08 -12.54 -8.41
C TRP A 87 24.44 -13.18 -8.10
N ASN A 88 24.61 -13.71 -6.89
CA ASN A 88 25.84 -14.41 -6.51
C ASN A 88 26.00 -15.76 -7.22
N SER A 89 24.90 -16.45 -7.54
CA SER A 89 24.93 -17.68 -8.34
C SER A 89 25.35 -17.43 -9.78
N PHE A 90 24.97 -16.28 -10.38
CA PHE A 90 25.39 -15.91 -11.74
C PHE A 90 26.84 -15.45 -11.86
N LYS A 91 27.48 -15.09 -10.73
CA LYS A 91 28.88 -14.67 -10.69
C LYS A 91 29.86 -15.82 -10.46
N LYS A 92 29.36 -17.01 -10.10
CA LYS A 92 30.15 -18.25 -10.02
C LYS A 92 30.18 -18.93 -11.39
#